data_AF-A0A2A5SZ87-F1
#
_entry.id   AF-A0A2A5SZ87-F1
#
_cell.length_a   1.000
_cell.length_b   1.000
_cell.length_c   1.000
_cell.angle_alpha   90.00
_cell.angle_beta   90.00
_cell.angle_gamma   90.00
#
_symmetry.space_group_name_H-M   'P 1'
#
loop_
_entity.id
_entity.type
_entity.pdbx_description
1 polymer ?
#
loop_
_entity_poly.entity_id
_entity_poly.type
_entity_poly.pdbx_seq_one_letter_code
_entity_poly.pdbx_strand_id
1 'polypeptide(L)' 'MRKDYPEIHRYLWKGALWSPSYFAGSCGEASLEILTKYIEQQNRPK' A
#
# COMPACT_ATOMS: atom_id res chain seq x y z
N MET A 1 -10.18 -9.40 5.98
CA MET A 1 -9.62 -8.73 4.78
C MET A 1 -10.22 -9.24 3.46
N ARG A 2 -10.15 -10.55 3.12
CA ARG A 2 -10.84 -11.08 1.91
C ARG A 2 -12.33 -11.37 2.09
N LYS A 3 -12.75 -11.64 3.32
CA LYS A 3 -14.14 -12.00 3.64
C LYS A 3 -15.08 -10.80 3.61
N ASP A 4 -14.54 -9.61 3.80
CA ASP A 4 -15.30 -8.37 3.94
C ASP A 4 -15.69 -7.78 2.58
N TYR A 5 -15.01 -8.21 1.51
CA TYR A 5 -15.25 -7.76 0.13
C TYR A 5 -15.23 -8.98 -0.82
N PRO A 6 -16.34 -9.73 -0.93
CA PRO A 6 -16.41 -10.88 -1.84
C PRO A 6 -16.37 -10.47 -3.32
N GLU A 7 -16.87 -9.28 -3.68
CA GLU A 7 -17.03 -8.78 -5.05
C GLU A 7 -15.71 -8.63 -5.81
N ILE A 8 -14.60 -8.38 -5.10
CA ILE A 8 -13.30 -8.19 -5.75
C ILE A 8 -12.76 -9.48 -6.37
N HIS A 9 -13.24 -10.66 -5.95
CA HIS A 9 -12.74 -11.96 -6.44
C HIS A 9 -12.89 -12.14 -7.96
N ARG A 10 -13.90 -11.50 -8.59
CA ARG A 10 -14.09 -11.55 -10.04
C ARG A 10 -12.95 -10.89 -10.81
N TYR A 11 -12.24 -9.96 -10.19
CA TYR A 11 -11.17 -9.19 -10.80
C TYR A 11 -9.76 -9.73 -10.45
N LEU A 12 -9.66 -10.71 -9.54
CA LEU A 12 -8.39 -11.27 -9.10
C LEU A 12 -7.93 -12.39 -10.02
N TRP A 13 -6.82 -12.18 -10.71
CA TRP A 13 -6.16 -13.26 -11.44
C TRP A 13 -5.56 -14.28 -10.46
N LYS A 14 -5.93 -15.57 -10.64
CA LYS A 14 -5.57 -16.68 -9.74
C LYS A 14 -5.95 -16.45 -8.26
N GLY A 15 -6.90 -15.56 -7.99
CA GLY A 15 -7.32 -15.24 -6.63
C GLY A 15 -6.20 -14.67 -5.78
N ALA A 16 -5.27 -13.90 -6.36
CA ALA A 16 -4.21 -13.17 -5.66
C ALA A 16 -4.39 -11.65 -5.85
N LEU A 17 -4.25 -10.87 -4.77
CA LEU A 17 -4.38 -9.40 -4.83
C LEU A 17 -3.07 -8.73 -5.23
N TRP A 18 -1.95 -9.33 -4.83
CA TRP A 18 -0.61 -8.83 -5.11
C TRP A 18 0.23 -9.97 -5.69
N SER A 19 1.26 -9.60 -6.45
CA SER A 19 2.30 -10.54 -6.88
C SER A 19 2.92 -11.22 -5.65
N PRO A 20 3.33 -12.50 -5.74
CA PRO A 20 4.07 -13.16 -4.66
C PRO A 20 5.43 -12.51 -4.38
N SER A 21 5.94 -11.73 -5.33
CA SER A 21 7.17 -10.95 -5.13
C SER A 21 6.92 -9.76 -4.23
N TYR A 22 7.77 -9.58 -3.22
CA TYR A 22 7.80 -8.41 -2.37
C TYR A 22 9.22 -7.83 -2.32
N PHE A 23 9.33 -6.53 -2.14
CA PHE A 23 10.59 -5.84 -1.89
C PHE A 23 10.63 -5.44 -0.42
N ALA A 24 11.68 -5.84 0.29
CA ALA A 24 11.93 -5.43 1.66
C ALA A 24 13.34 -4.83 1.73
N GLY A 25 13.42 -3.57 2.12
CA GLY A 25 14.66 -2.84 2.31
C GLY A 25 14.57 -1.99 3.56
N SER A 26 15.69 -1.82 4.27
CA SER A 26 15.76 -0.88 5.38
C SER A 26 15.66 0.54 4.82
N CYS A 27 14.63 1.28 5.24
CA CYS A 27 14.64 2.73 5.06
C CYS A 27 15.61 3.28 6.11
N GLY A 28 16.80 3.73 5.70
CA GLY A 28 17.72 4.43 6.61
C GLY A 28 16.97 5.60 7.24
N GLU A 29 17.10 5.75 8.57
CA GLU A 29 16.38 6.64 9.49
C GLU A 29 15.57 7.79 8.83
N ALA A 30 14.53 7.43 8.09
CA ALA A 30 13.49 8.36 7.75
C ALA A 30 12.68 8.43 9.03
N SER A 31 13.07 9.36 9.90
CA SER A 31 12.36 9.62 11.14
C SER A 31 10.88 9.73 10.82
N LEU A 32 10.02 9.24 11.71
CA LEU A 32 8.56 9.39 11.60
C LEU A 32 8.16 10.84 11.22
N GLU A 33 8.99 11.81 11.61
CA GLU A 33 8.88 13.21 11.24
C GLU A 33 8.96 13.48 9.72
N ILE A 34 9.86 12.82 8.98
CA ILE A 34 9.99 12.97 7.52
C ILE A 34 8.76 12.41 6.81
N LEU A 35 8.29 11.22 7.22
CA LEU A 35 7.06 10.62 6.68
C LEU A 35 5.83 11.51 6.94
N THR A 36 5.74 12.07 8.14
CA THR A 36 4.66 12.99 8.52
C THR A 36 4.69 14.24 7.63
N LYS A 37 5.86 14.90 7.51
CA LYS A 37 6.03 16.07 6.63
C LYS A 37 5.69 15.77 5.17
N TYR A 38 6.09 14.60 4.67
CA TYR A 38 5.76 14.19 3.30
C TYR A 38 4.25 14.05 3.07
N ILE A 39 3.53 13.41 3.99
CA ILE A 39 2.07 13.23 3.90
C ILE A 39 1.34 14.57 4.00
N GLU A 40 1.80 15.48 4.86
CA GLU A 40 1.23 16.82 5.02
C GLU A 40 1.44 17.70 3.79
N GLN A 41 2.63 17.62 3.17
CA GLN A 41 3.00 18.43 2.00
C GLN A 41 2.48 17.86 0.68
N GLN A 42 1.99 16.62 0.68
CA GLN A 42 1.46 16.01 -0.54
C GLN A 42 0.14 16.69 -0.94
N ASN A 43 0.19 17.45 -2.03
CA ASN A 43 -0.98 18.10 -2.62
C ASN A 43 -2.08 17.07 -2.86
N ARG A 44 -3.18 17.22 -2.14
CA ARG A 44 -4.36 16.39 -2.34
C ARG A 44 -5.05 16.84 -3.63
N PRO A 45 -5.25 15.95 -4.61
CA PRO A 45 -6.10 16.29 -5.75
C PRO A 45 -7.53 16.57 -5.25
N LYS A 46 -8.18 17.56 -5.87
CA LYS A 46 -9.59 17.92 -5.60
C LYS A 46 -10.54 16.95 -6.26
#